data_AF-A0A7S1IZ47-F1
#
_entry.id   AF-A0A7S1IZ47-F1
#
_cell.length_a   1.000
_cell.length_b   1.000
_cell.length_c   1.000
_cell.angle_alpha   90.00
_cell.angle_beta   90.00
_cell.angle_gamma   90.00
#
_symmetry.space_group_name_H-M   'P 1'
#
loop_
_entity.id
_entity.type
_entity.pdbx_description
1 polymer ?
#
loop_
_entity_poly.entity_id
_entity_poly.type
_entity_poly.pdbx_seq_one_letter_code
_entity_poly.pdbx_strand_id
1 'polypeptide(L)'
;GSGIVFRKEAKYVPRRAAWELPDLPGGLPDVYKDVKTVQEFFKELPSFKVKSFVGKNGTGSLTRKAFLNKLEKLFEERSSTYILYFAGHGSSEGGALCVEDGNVTFEEILSVWEAHQEKQLQTTRRRQFFVMIADSCFSGALIEKLKQVPKNKREGLNVAIQAACRHNETSNGGVFTEVFVEKQKNPSVQFKWQQMFKEYCDGIDCEECGSFYNEKCRNCRHIRREHDLPASKNDIQHPTYYCTWRADQHQIGSHTILFYKRQGPVEGIS
;
A
#
# COMPACT_ATOMS: atom_id res chain seq x y z
N GLY A 1 -5.97 -9.39 -7.26
CA GLY A 1 -5.62 -8.14 -6.58
C GLY A 1 -6.59 -7.04 -6.98
N SER A 2 -6.50 -5.87 -6.37
CA SER A 2 -7.21 -4.65 -6.79
C SER A 2 -6.36 -3.41 -6.48
N GLY A 3 -6.49 -2.35 -7.28
CA GLY A 3 -5.64 -1.16 -7.17
C GLY A 3 -6.43 0.14 -7.26
N ILE A 4 -6.08 1.12 -6.43
CA ILE A 4 -6.62 2.48 -6.53
C ILE A 4 -5.56 3.41 -7.05
N VAL A 5 -6.03 4.30 -7.89
CA VAL A 5 -5.26 5.37 -8.46
C VAL A 5 -5.80 6.69 -7.90
N PHE A 6 -4.98 7.47 -7.22
CA PHE A 6 -5.34 8.81 -6.77
C PHE A 6 -4.56 9.88 -7.54
N ARG A 7 -5.24 10.98 -7.82
CA ARG A 7 -4.70 12.18 -8.46
C ARG A 7 -4.96 13.38 -7.54
N LYS A 8 -4.24 14.48 -7.72
CA LYS A 8 -4.67 15.81 -7.29
C LYS A 8 -4.95 16.75 -8.49
N GLU A 9 -5.98 17.59 -8.41
CA GLU A 9 -6.26 18.63 -9.42
C GLU A 9 -5.74 20.02 -9.01
N ALA A 10 -5.24 20.78 -9.99
CA ALA A 10 -5.09 22.23 -9.90
C ALA A 10 -6.32 22.88 -10.54
N LYS A 11 -6.92 23.86 -9.84
CA LYS A 11 -8.20 24.52 -10.16
C LYS A 11 -8.40 24.83 -11.66
N TYR A 12 -9.35 24.14 -12.32
CA TYR A 12 -10.40 24.66 -13.21
C TYR A 12 -11.36 23.52 -13.66
N VAL A 13 -12.68 23.79 -13.73
CA VAL A 13 -13.81 22.87 -14.08
C VAL A 13 -14.51 23.50 -15.32
N PRO A 14 -15.04 22.78 -16.36
CA PRO A 14 -15.90 21.56 -16.36
C PRO A 14 -15.49 20.47 -17.42
N ARG A 15 -16.07 19.28 -17.63
CA ARG A 15 -17.37 18.61 -17.33
C ARG A 15 -17.22 17.05 -17.46
N ARG A 16 -18.04 16.29 -16.72
CA ARG A 16 -18.50 14.87 -16.80
C ARG A 16 -17.57 13.73 -17.29
N ALA A 17 -17.37 12.74 -16.40
CA ALA A 17 -17.54 11.32 -16.70
C ALA A 17 -17.99 10.61 -15.40
N ALA A 18 -19.21 10.07 -15.40
CA ALA A 18 -19.74 9.25 -14.31
C ALA A 18 -19.37 7.78 -14.57
N TRP A 19 -18.82 7.11 -13.57
CA TRP A 19 -18.73 5.65 -13.50
C TRP A 19 -19.14 5.27 -12.08
N GLU A 20 -20.33 4.70 -11.95
CA GLU A 20 -20.79 4.04 -10.73
C GLU A 20 -20.44 2.55 -10.83
N LEU A 21 -20.08 1.95 -9.69
CA LEU A 21 -19.70 0.53 -9.60
C LEU A 21 -20.94 -0.30 -9.23
N PRO A 22 -21.18 -1.45 -9.88
CA PRO A 22 -22.21 -2.40 -9.43
C PRO A 22 -21.74 -3.21 -8.22
N ASP A 23 -22.67 -3.48 -7.29
CA ASP A 23 -22.51 -4.44 -6.19
C ASP A 23 -22.27 -5.85 -6.76
N LEU A 24 -21.18 -6.53 -6.37
CA LEU A 24 -20.84 -7.85 -6.93
C LEU A 24 -20.23 -8.83 -5.91
N PRO A 25 -20.62 -10.13 -5.97
CA PRO A 25 -20.10 -11.19 -5.12
C PRO A 25 -18.83 -11.85 -5.73
N GLY A 26 -17.89 -12.26 -4.86
CA GLY A 26 -16.79 -13.18 -5.21
C GLY A 26 -15.35 -12.68 -5.10
N GLY A 27 -15.09 -11.47 -4.59
CA GLY A 27 -13.75 -11.04 -4.21
C GLY A 27 -13.36 -11.55 -2.82
N LEU A 28 -12.06 -11.61 -2.48
CA LEU A 28 -11.63 -11.60 -1.09
C LEU A 28 -12.28 -10.36 -0.45
N PRO A 29 -13.27 -10.50 0.47
CA PRO A 29 -14.08 -9.38 0.96
C PRO A 29 -13.21 -8.25 1.51
N ASP A 30 -12.08 -8.63 2.10
CA ASP A 30 -11.15 -7.73 2.78
C ASP A 30 -10.44 -6.80 1.81
N VAL A 31 -9.99 -7.29 0.64
CA VAL A 31 -9.26 -6.45 -0.33
C VAL A 31 -10.17 -5.34 -0.90
N TYR A 32 -11.45 -5.66 -1.12
CA TYR A 32 -12.42 -4.66 -1.55
C TYR A 32 -12.68 -3.62 -0.46
N LYS A 33 -12.82 -4.06 0.79
CA LYS A 33 -12.95 -3.16 1.95
C LYS A 33 -11.75 -2.23 2.06
N ASP A 34 -10.54 -2.74 1.89
CA ASP A 34 -9.30 -1.95 1.99
C ASP A 34 -9.23 -0.87 0.92
N VAL A 35 -9.48 -1.28 -0.33
CA VAL A 35 -9.62 -0.36 -1.46
C VAL A 35 -10.67 0.71 -1.13
N LYS A 36 -11.90 0.32 -0.81
CA LYS A 36 -12.97 1.28 -0.53
C LYS A 36 -12.61 2.25 0.59
N THR A 37 -11.97 1.77 1.66
CA THR A 37 -11.52 2.58 2.80
C THR A 37 -10.52 3.66 2.38
N VAL A 38 -9.49 3.30 1.62
CA VAL A 38 -8.50 4.29 1.13
C VAL A 38 -9.14 5.22 0.09
N GLN A 39 -10.04 4.70 -0.74
CA GLN A 39 -10.79 5.48 -1.72
C GLN A 39 -11.60 6.60 -1.07
N GLU A 40 -12.39 6.27 -0.05
CA GLU A 40 -13.23 7.20 0.70
C GLU A 40 -12.37 8.26 1.38
N PHE A 41 -11.30 7.86 2.06
CA PHE A 41 -10.36 8.79 2.70
C PHE A 41 -9.83 9.84 1.71
N PHE A 42 -9.30 9.44 0.55
CA PHE A 42 -8.78 10.42 -0.40
C PHE A 42 -9.89 11.23 -1.11
N LYS A 43 -11.12 10.72 -1.24
CA LYS A 43 -12.25 11.49 -1.79
C LYS A 43 -12.65 12.66 -0.90
N GLU A 44 -12.51 12.52 0.42
CA GLU A 44 -12.78 13.59 1.38
C GLU A 44 -11.76 14.73 1.29
N LEU A 45 -10.59 14.48 0.70
CA LEU A 45 -9.55 15.50 0.56
C LEU A 45 -9.85 16.40 -0.65
N PRO A 46 -10.03 17.73 -0.47
CA PRO A 46 -10.51 18.65 -1.52
C PRO A 46 -9.56 18.82 -2.70
N SER A 47 -8.32 18.34 -2.56
CA SER A 47 -7.31 18.38 -3.60
C SER A 47 -7.29 17.12 -4.45
N PHE A 48 -7.96 16.03 -4.09
CA PHE A 48 -7.77 14.75 -4.76
C PHE A 48 -8.90 14.39 -5.73
N LYS A 49 -8.52 13.87 -6.89
CA LYS A 49 -9.38 13.18 -7.84
C LYS A 49 -9.08 11.69 -7.73
N VAL A 50 -10.02 10.92 -7.23
CA VAL A 50 -9.82 9.49 -7.02
C VAL A 50 -10.39 8.68 -8.17
N LYS A 51 -9.59 7.76 -8.71
CA LYS A 51 -9.99 6.76 -9.70
C LYS A 51 -9.69 5.37 -9.15
N SER A 52 -10.72 4.60 -8.82
CA SER A 52 -10.52 3.21 -8.38
C SER A 52 -10.60 2.26 -9.56
N PHE A 53 -9.80 1.21 -9.53
CA PHE A 53 -9.95 0.09 -10.43
C PHE A 53 -9.90 -1.23 -9.63
N VAL A 54 -11.04 -1.92 -9.53
CA VAL A 54 -11.12 -3.20 -8.81
C VAL A 54 -11.07 -4.32 -9.83
N GLY A 55 -10.03 -5.16 -9.72
CA GLY A 55 -9.95 -6.40 -10.47
C GLY A 55 -10.94 -7.42 -9.93
N LYS A 56 -11.84 -7.90 -10.78
CA LYS A 56 -12.67 -9.07 -10.47
C LYS A 56 -12.07 -10.30 -11.13
N ASN A 57 -11.84 -11.36 -10.35
CA ASN A 57 -11.34 -12.62 -10.89
C ASN A 57 -12.25 -13.13 -12.02
N GLY A 58 -11.66 -13.60 -13.13
CA GLY A 58 -12.40 -14.15 -14.27
C GLY A 58 -13.06 -13.11 -15.17
N THR A 59 -12.77 -11.82 -14.97
CA THR A 59 -13.29 -10.75 -15.84
C THR A 59 -12.24 -10.17 -16.78
N GLY A 60 -10.98 -10.63 -16.71
CA GLY A 60 -9.87 -10.04 -17.45
C GLY A 60 -9.58 -8.57 -17.07
N SER A 61 -10.20 -8.08 -16.00
CA SER A 61 -10.19 -6.66 -15.68
C SER A 61 -8.84 -6.22 -15.11
N LEU A 62 -8.16 -7.08 -14.36
CA LEU A 62 -6.82 -6.82 -13.82
C LEU A 62 -5.80 -7.76 -14.43
N THR A 63 -5.65 -7.72 -15.75
CA THR A 63 -4.46 -8.27 -16.41
C THR A 63 -3.27 -7.34 -16.23
N ARG A 64 -2.05 -7.86 -16.40
CA ARG A 64 -0.79 -7.11 -16.40
C ARG A 64 -0.86 -5.94 -17.40
N LYS A 65 -1.34 -6.21 -18.61
CA LYS A 65 -1.55 -5.19 -19.64
C LYS A 65 -2.57 -4.13 -19.20
N ALA A 66 -3.71 -4.54 -18.65
CA ALA A 66 -4.72 -3.59 -18.17
C ALA A 66 -4.17 -2.71 -17.05
N PHE A 67 -3.42 -3.27 -16.10
CA PHE A 67 -2.80 -2.54 -15.00
C PHE A 67 -1.82 -1.47 -15.51
N LEU A 68 -0.88 -1.84 -16.38
CA LEU A 68 0.09 -0.91 -16.94
C LEU A 68 -0.57 0.20 -17.76
N ASN A 69 -1.57 -0.12 -18.59
CA ASN A 69 -2.33 0.88 -19.34
C ASN A 69 -3.06 1.87 -18.42
N LYS A 70 -3.53 1.42 -17.25
CA LYS A 70 -4.17 2.30 -16.26
C LYS A 70 -3.15 3.19 -15.55
N LEU A 71 -1.96 2.66 -15.28
CA LEU A 71 -0.85 3.41 -14.72
C LEU A 71 -0.35 4.49 -15.69
N GLU A 72 -0.25 4.18 -16.98
CA GLU A 72 0.07 5.18 -18.02
C GLU A 72 -0.99 6.28 -18.04
N LYS A 73 -2.28 5.91 -18.08
CA LYS A 73 -3.39 6.88 -18.06
C LYS A 73 -3.42 7.72 -16.79
N LEU A 74 -2.99 7.19 -15.65
CA LEU A 74 -2.81 7.98 -14.43
C LEU A 74 -1.80 9.10 -14.67
N PHE A 75 -0.64 8.75 -15.21
CA PHE A 75 0.44 9.70 -15.43
C PHE A 75 0.14 10.70 -16.56
N GLU A 76 -0.69 10.36 -17.54
CA GLU A 76 -1.15 11.33 -18.55
C GLU A 76 -1.94 12.50 -17.95
N GLU A 77 -2.51 12.34 -16.75
CA GLU A 77 -3.27 13.40 -16.11
C GLU A 77 -2.35 14.50 -15.55
N ARG A 78 -2.64 15.77 -15.87
CA ARG A 78 -1.87 16.90 -15.34
C ARG A 78 -2.02 17.02 -13.82
N SER A 79 -1.06 16.48 -13.08
CA SER A 79 -0.95 16.50 -11.61
C SER A 79 0.49 16.75 -11.17
N SER A 80 0.68 17.33 -9.98
CA SER A 80 2.00 17.39 -9.32
C SER A 80 2.32 16.11 -8.56
N THR A 81 1.32 15.29 -8.26
CA THR A 81 1.51 14.06 -7.48
C THR A 81 0.53 12.99 -7.95
N TYR A 82 1.07 11.79 -8.13
CA TYR A 82 0.33 10.59 -8.49
C TYR A 82 0.46 9.61 -7.34
N ILE A 83 -0.65 8.98 -6.96
CA ILE A 83 -0.64 7.95 -5.93
C ILE A 83 -1.22 6.67 -6.51
N LEU A 84 -0.50 5.58 -6.35
CA LEU A 84 -0.97 4.23 -6.61
C LEU A 84 -1.08 3.52 -5.26
N TYR A 85 -2.28 3.10 -4.89
CA TYR A 85 -2.49 2.13 -3.83
C TYR A 85 -2.79 0.77 -4.44
N PHE A 86 -2.15 -0.28 -3.96
CA PHE A 86 -2.40 -1.65 -4.38
C PHE A 86 -2.69 -2.50 -3.15
N ALA A 87 -3.78 -3.27 -3.21
CA ALA A 87 -4.12 -4.27 -2.22
C ALA A 87 -4.27 -5.65 -2.89
N GLY A 88 -3.59 -6.66 -2.35
CA GLY A 88 -3.70 -8.03 -2.84
C GLY A 88 -2.44 -8.86 -2.61
N HIS A 89 -2.26 -9.91 -3.41
CA HIS A 89 -1.08 -10.76 -3.30
C HIS A 89 0.15 -10.08 -3.88
N GLY A 90 1.29 -10.29 -3.23
CA GLY A 90 2.60 -9.97 -3.75
C GLY A 90 3.45 -11.23 -3.85
N SER A 91 4.28 -11.30 -4.88
CA SER A 91 5.18 -12.42 -5.12
C SER A 91 6.33 -12.44 -4.12
N SER A 92 6.67 -13.62 -3.60
CA SER A 92 7.90 -13.84 -2.84
C SER A 92 9.16 -13.55 -3.66
N GLU A 93 9.07 -13.60 -4.99
CA GLU A 93 10.12 -13.25 -5.94
C GLU A 93 10.16 -11.74 -6.18
N GLY A 94 10.60 -10.99 -5.16
CA GLY A 94 10.88 -9.56 -5.29
C GLY A 94 9.66 -8.63 -5.17
N GLY A 95 8.57 -9.08 -4.55
CA GLY A 95 7.42 -8.25 -4.18
C GLY A 95 6.57 -7.79 -5.35
N ALA A 96 6.68 -8.45 -6.51
CA ALA A 96 5.89 -8.11 -7.69
C ALA A 96 4.38 -8.21 -7.41
N LEU A 97 3.59 -7.32 -7.99
CA LEU A 97 2.15 -7.25 -7.75
C LEU A 97 1.44 -8.36 -8.52
N CYS A 98 0.75 -9.26 -7.83
CA CYS A 98 0.05 -10.36 -8.49
C CYS A 98 -1.27 -9.87 -9.12
N VAL A 99 -1.39 -10.12 -10.42
CA VAL A 99 -2.52 -9.79 -11.29
C VAL A 99 -3.09 -11.07 -11.90
N GLU A 100 -4.20 -10.99 -12.62
CA GLU A 100 -4.97 -12.16 -13.07
C GLU A 100 -4.18 -13.12 -13.98
N ASP A 101 -3.32 -12.58 -14.83
CA ASP A 101 -2.53 -13.30 -15.84
C ASP A 101 -1.02 -13.32 -15.55
N GLY A 102 -0.60 -12.99 -14.32
CA GLY A 102 0.80 -13.04 -13.90
C GLY A 102 1.18 -12.01 -12.84
N ASN A 103 2.36 -11.41 -12.99
CA ASN A 103 2.90 -10.43 -12.06
C ASN A 103 3.28 -9.13 -12.79
N VAL A 104 3.10 -7.99 -12.11
CA VAL A 104 3.65 -6.69 -12.51
C VAL A 104 4.86 -6.39 -11.65
N THR A 105 6.04 -6.25 -12.26
CA THR A 105 7.28 -6.00 -11.51
C THR A 105 7.51 -4.51 -11.23
N PHE A 106 8.39 -4.22 -10.27
CA PHE A 106 8.81 -2.85 -9.99
C PHE A 106 9.44 -2.17 -11.21
N GLU A 107 10.23 -2.90 -11.99
CA GLU A 107 10.92 -2.39 -13.17
C GLU A 107 9.93 -1.92 -14.24
N GLU A 108 8.80 -2.62 -14.41
CA GLU A 108 7.74 -2.20 -15.33
C GLU A 108 7.05 -0.92 -14.88
N ILE A 109 6.70 -0.84 -13.59
CA ILE A 109 6.09 0.35 -12.97
C ILE A 109 7.04 1.55 -13.12
N LEU A 110 8.33 1.33 -12.84
CA LEU A 110 9.36 2.35 -12.94
C LEU A 110 9.59 2.78 -14.40
N SER A 111 9.58 1.85 -15.35
CA SER A 111 9.69 2.14 -16.78
C SER A 111 8.57 3.06 -17.26
N VAL A 112 7.32 2.78 -16.86
CA VAL A 112 6.16 3.63 -17.17
C VAL A 112 6.31 5.03 -16.58
N TRP A 113 6.83 5.13 -15.35
CA TRP A 113 7.10 6.42 -14.69
C TRP A 113 8.23 7.21 -15.36
N GLU A 114 9.32 6.55 -15.74
CA GLU A 114 10.47 7.17 -16.41
C GLU A 114 10.08 7.70 -17.79
N ALA A 115 9.34 6.91 -18.57
CA ALA A 115 8.80 7.33 -19.85
C ALA A 115 7.85 8.54 -19.71
N HIS A 116 7.08 8.61 -18.62
CA HIS A 116 6.30 9.80 -18.32
C HIS A 116 7.19 11.02 -18.01
N GLN A 117 8.17 10.88 -17.13
CA GLN A 117 9.06 11.99 -16.79
C GLN A 117 9.83 12.52 -18.00
N GLU A 118 10.28 11.65 -18.90
CA GLU A 118 10.95 12.05 -20.14
C GLU A 118 10.03 12.92 -21.02
N LYS A 119 8.78 12.49 -21.23
CA LYS A 119 7.77 13.28 -21.96
C LYS A 119 7.47 14.62 -21.26
N GLN A 120 7.51 14.66 -19.93
CA GLN A 120 7.23 15.86 -19.16
C GLN A 120 8.38 16.85 -19.19
N LEU A 121 9.64 16.41 -19.19
CA LEU A 121 10.80 17.30 -19.36
C LEU A 121 10.71 18.15 -20.64
N GLN A 122 10.07 17.61 -21.69
CA GLN A 122 9.85 18.31 -22.96
C GLN A 122 8.67 19.29 -22.91
N THR A 123 7.69 19.10 -22.02
CA THR A 123 6.38 19.78 -22.08
C THR A 123 6.08 20.65 -20.86
N THR A 124 6.58 20.31 -19.68
CA THR A 124 6.33 21.04 -18.43
C THR A 124 7.58 21.08 -17.55
N ARG A 125 7.91 22.26 -17.00
CA ARG A 125 9.04 22.42 -16.06
C ARG A 125 8.68 22.13 -14.61
N ARG A 126 7.55 21.45 -14.36
CA ARG A 126 7.06 21.23 -12.98
C ARG A 126 7.53 19.88 -12.48
N ARG A 127 8.10 19.87 -11.27
CA ARG A 127 8.45 18.64 -10.57
C ARG A 127 7.19 17.85 -10.24
N GLN A 128 7.19 16.56 -10.57
CA GLN A 128 6.10 15.64 -10.28
C GLN A 128 6.60 14.51 -9.38
N PHE A 129 5.70 13.97 -8.58
CA PHE A 129 6.00 12.95 -7.58
C PHE A 129 5.12 11.74 -7.80
N PHE A 130 5.69 10.54 -7.64
CA PHE A 130 4.95 9.28 -7.66
C PHE A 130 5.05 8.60 -6.30
N VAL A 131 3.90 8.35 -5.68
CA VAL A 131 3.79 7.65 -4.40
C VAL A 131 3.11 6.31 -4.64
N MET A 132 3.75 5.23 -4.24
CA MET A 132 3.18 3.89 -4.25
C MET A 132 2.92 3.43 -2.81
N ILE A 133 1.72 2.93 -2.55
CA ILE A 133 1.33 2.33 -1.28
C ILE A 133 0.94 0.88 -1.59
N ALA A 134 1.66 -0.08 -1.03
CA ALA A 134 1.48 -1.50 -1.36
C ALA A 134 1.09 -2.29 -0.11
N ASP A 135 -0.19 -2.63 -0.01
CA ASP A 135 -0.75 -3.59 0.94
C ASP A 135 -0.74 -5.00 0.34
N SER A 136 0.45 -5.59 0.33
CA SER A 136 0.68 -6.93 -0.20
C SER A 136 1.85 -7.63 0.49
N CYS A 137 1.85 -8.96 0.47
CA CYS A 137 2.97 -9.76 0.92
C CYS A 137 4.25 -9.34 0.21
N PHE A 138 5.37 -9.38 0.93
CA PHE A 138 6.71 -9.08 0.42
C PHE A 138 6.84 -7.67 -0.20
N SER A 139 5.90 -6.76 0.04
CA SER A 139 5.89 -5.40 -0.55
C SER A 139 7.14 -4.59 -0.23
N GLY A 140 7.83 -4.88 0.88
CA GLY A 140 9.12 -4.28 1.21
C GLY A 140 10.21 -4.55 0.17
N ALA A 141 10.08 -5.58 -0.67
CA ALA A 141 11.03 -5.85 -1.76
C ALA A 141 11.00 -4.75 -2.84
N LEU A 142 9.86 -4.08 -3.02
CA LEU A 142 9.75 -2.92 -3.92
C LEU A 142 10.65 -1.77 -3.46
N ILE A 143 10.75 -1.56 -2.14
CA ILE A 143 11.65 -0.59 -1.53
C ILE A 143 13.11 -0.97 -1.75
N GLU A 144 13.46 -2.24 -1.56
CA GLU A 144 14.83 -2.72 -1.80
C GLU A 144 15.24 -2.54 -3.26
N LYS A 145 14.33 -2.83 -4.21
CA LYS A 145 14.56 -2.56 -5.63
C LYS A 145 14.74 -1.06 -5.93
N LEU A 146 13.91 -0.18 -5.33
CA LEU A 146 14.09 1.27 -5.46
C LEU A 146 15.45 1.73 -4.90
N LYS A 147 15.94 1.12 -3.81
CA LYS A 147 17.27 1.38 -3.26
C LYS A 147 18.40 0.83 -4.14
N GLN A 148 18.17 -0.20 -4.95
CA GLN A 148 19.16 -0.72 -5.88
C GLN A 148 19.32 0.15 -7.14
N VAL A 149 18.39 1.05 -7.42
CA VAL A 149 18.54 2.03 -8.51
C VAL A 149 19.80 2.89 -8.25
N PRO A 150 20.69 3.07 -9.26
CA PRO A 150 21.88 3.90 -9.12
C PRO A 150 21.57 5.28 -8.55
N LYS A 151 22.36 5.74 -7.57
CA LYS A 151 22.06 6.96 -6.78
C LYS A 151 21.77 8.19 -7.65
N ASN A 152 22.57 8.41 -8.68
CA ASN A 152 22.42 9.51 -9.64
C ASN A 152 21.07 9.48 -10.37
N LYS A 153 20.60 8.30 -10.76
CA LYS A 153 19.27 8.11 -11.37
C LYS A 153 18.17 8.25 -10.32
N ARG A 154 18.34 7.58 -9.18
CA ARG A 154 17.37 7.47 -8.10
C ARG A 154 16.94 8.82 -7.54
N GLU A 155 17.87 9.74 -7.29
CA GLU A 155 17.57 11.07 -6.73
C GLU A 155 16.69 11.93 -7.67
N GLY A 156 16.73 11.68 -8.98
CA GLY A 156 15.86 12.33 -9.98
C GLY A 156 14.47 11.72 -10.13
N LEU A 157 14.23 10.51 -9.58
CA LEU A 157 12.99 9.79 -9.82
C LEU A 157 11.78 10.40 -9.14
N ASN A 158 11.93 11.13 -8.03
CA ASN A 158 10.78 11.62 -7.23
C ASN A 158 9.75 10.52 -6.92
N VAL A 159 10.22 9.34 -6.50
CA VAL A 159 9.38 8.18 -6.14
C VAL A 159 9.43 7.94 -4.63
N ALA A 160 8.27 7.64 -4.04
CA ALA A 160 8.15 7.10 -2.70
C ALA A 160 7.35 5.82 -2.70
N ILE A 161 7.72 4.89 -1.82
CA ILE A 161 7.03 3.63 -1.62
C ILE A 161 6.77 3.45 -0.12
N GLN A 162 5.52 3.22 0.24
CA GLN A 162 5.08 2.71 1.53
C GLN A 162 4.66 1.25 1.33
N ALA A 163 5.37 0.33 1.97
CA ALA A 163 5.05 -1.09 1.98
C ALA A 163 4.37 -1.45 3.30
N ALA A 164 3.42 -2.38 3.26
CA ALA A 164 2.75 -2.92 4.44
C ALA A 164 3.67 -3.79 5.31
N CYS A 165 4.66 -4.44 4.72
CA CYS A 165 5.58 -5.34 5.42
C CYS A 165 7.01 -5.27 4.86
N ARG A 166 7.96 -6.01 5.44
CA ARG A 166 9.32 -6.17 4.89
C ARG A 166 9.33 -7.08 3.66
N HIS A 167 10.48 -7.11 2.99
CA HIS A 167 10.70 -7.91 1.78
C HIS A 167 10.58 -9.43 2.00
N ASN A 168 10.70 -9.91 3.24
CA ASN A 168 10.65 -11.32 3.64
C ASN A 168 9.45 -11.63 4.55
N GLU A 169 8.45 -10.74 4.59
CA GLU A 169 7.27 -10.85 5.45
C GLU A 169 5.99 -10.93 4.63
N THR A 170 4.98 -11.62 5.14
CA THR A 170 3.63 -11.62 4.59
C THR A 170 2.80 -10.52 5.20
N SER A 171 1.85 -9.97 4.43
CA SER A 171 0.88 -9.02 4.95
C SER A 171 -0.42 -9.74 5.33
N ASN A 172 -0.86 -9.59 6.58
CA ASN A 172 -2.27 -9.79 6.92
C ASN A 172 -3.16 -8.68 6.32
N GLY A 173 -4.17 -9.04 5.54
CA GLY A 173 -5.05 -8.07 4.86
C GLY A 173 -5.75 -7.13 5.85
N GLY A 174 -6.00 -5.88 5.44
CA GLY A 174 -6.74 -4.89 6.20
C GLY A 174 -6.00 -4.16 7.32
N VAL A 175 -5.15 -4.84 8.10
CA VAL A 175 -4.47 -4.25 9.27
C VAL A 175 -3.63 -3.03 8.88
N PHE A 176 -2.81 -3.16 7.84
CA PHE A 176 -2.00 -2.05 7.35
C PHE A 176 -2.86 -0.89 6.87
N THR A 177 -3.90 -1.18 6.09
CA THR A 177 -4.76 -0.16 5.48
C THR A 177 -5.52 0.66 6.51
N GLU A 178 -6.13 0.01 7.50
CA GLU A 178 -6.86 0.70 8.58
C GLU A 178 -5.92 1.63 9.35
N VAL A 179 -4.77 1.11 9.77
CA VAL A 179 -3.76 1.86 10.53
C VAL A 179 -3.12 2.96 9.68
N PHE A 180 -2.98 2.77 8.37
CA PHE A 180 -2.50 3.80 7.43
C PHE A 180 -3.48 4.95 7.28
N VAL A 181 -4.77 4.67 7.09
CA VAL A 181 -5.80 5.71 6.98
C VAL A 181 -5.96 6.46 8.30
N GLU A 182 -5.95 5.75 9.43
CA GLU A 182 -6.04 6.35 10.76
C GLU A 182 -4.84 7.27 11.04
N LYS A 183 -3.64 6.93 10.57
CA LYS A 183 -2.47 7.83 10.62
C LYS A 183 -2.69 9.15 9.90
N GLN A 184 -3.37 9.13 8.76
CA GLN A 184 -3.60 10.34 7.98
C GLN A 184 -4.63 11.26 8.66
N LYS A 185 -5.57 10.67 9.40
CA LYS A 185 -6.57 11.40 10.20
C LYS A 185 -5.98 11.89 11.52
N ASN A 186 -5.16 11.07 12.15
CA ASN A 186 -4.53 11.34 13.43
C ASN A 186 -3.01 11.10 13.36
N PRO A 187 -2.22 12.18 13.19
CA PRO A 187 -0.76 12.10 13.07
C PRO A 187 -0.05 11.45 14.27
N SER A 188 -0.66 11.38 15.45
CA SER A 188 -0.04 10.76 16.63
C SER A 188 -0.08 9.23 16.61
N VAL A 189 -0.91 8.64 15.75
CA VAL A 189 -1.06 7.18 15.64
C VAL A 189 0.29 6.57 15.29
N GLN A 190 0.66 5.51 15.99
CA GLN A 190 1.86 4.74 15.71
C GLN A 190 1.43 3.35 15.26
N PHE A 191 2.19 2.74 14.35
CA PHE A 191 1.96 1.34 14.02
C PHE A 191 2.38 0.50 15.22
N LYS A 192 1.42 -0.11 15.91
CA LYS A 192 1.63 -0.76 17.21
C LYS A 192 2.17 -2.19 17.10
N TRP A 193 2.99 -2.51 16.08
CA TRP A 193 3.52 -3.87 15.88
C TRP A 193 4.29 -4.38 17.11
N GLN A 194 4.98 -3.49 17.83
CA GLN A 194 5.70 -3.83 19.07
C GLN A 194 4.74 -4.24 20.19
N GLN A 195 3.64 -3.51 20.33
CA GLN A 195 2.58 -3.85 21.28
C GLN A 195 1.92 -5.17 20.86
N MET A 196 1.62 -5.36 19.57
CA MET A 196 1.08 -6.63 19.05
C MET A 196 2.04 -7.81 19.27
N PHE A 197 3.35 -7.59 19.07
CA PHE A 197 4.39 -8.60 19.31
C PHE A 197 4.54 -8.90 20.80
N LYS A 198 4.49 -7.87 21.64
CA LYS A 198 4.51 -8.00 23.09
C LYS A 198 3.27 -8.72 23.58
N GLU A 199 2.07 -8.32 23.19
CA GLU A 199 0.80 -9.01 23.51
C GLU A 199 0.79 -10.44 23.01
N TYR A 200 1.37 -10.72 21.82
CA TYR A 200 1.56 -12.09 21.35
C TYR A 200 2.54 -12.89 22.22
N CYS A 201 3.66 -12.28 22.64
CA CYS A 201 4.67 -12.95 23.46
C CYS A 201 4.23 -13.14 24.93
N ASP A 202 3.57 -12.12 25.49
CA ASP A 202 3.11 -12.07 26.88
C ASP A 202 1.82 -12.90 27.03
N GLY A 203 0.99 -12.94 25.99
CA GLY A 203 -0.13 -13.86 25.80
C GLY A 203 -1.22 -13.84 26.89
N ILE A 204 -2.24 -14.67 26.64
CA ILE A 204 -3.19 -15.15 27.64
C ILE A 204 -2.98 -16.66 27.67
N ASP A 205 -2.68 -17.22 28.84
CA ASP A 205 -2.53 -18.66 28.97
C ASP A 205 -3.83 -19.35 28.53
N CYS A 206 -3.73 -20.23 27.55
CA CYS A 206 -4.85 -21.04 27.18
C CYS A 206 -5.16 -22.04 28.30
N GLU A 207 -6.30 -21.88 28.96
CA GLU A 207 -6.73 -22.76 30.05
C GLU A 207 -6.78 -24.26 29.67
N GLU A 208 -6.92 -24.56 28.37
CA GLU A 208 -7.00 -25.94 27.85
C GLU A 208 -5.61 -26.58 27.65
N CYS A 209 -4.62 -25.82 27.20
CA CYS A 209 -3.30 -26.38 26.87
C CYS A 209 -2.13 -25.77 27.66
N GLY A 210 -2.41 -24.88 28.61
CA GLY A 210 -1.42 -24.23 29.48
C GLY A 210 -0.31 -23.50 28.71
N SER A 211 -0.57 -23.16 27.45
CA SER A 211 0.40 -22.53 26.55
C SER A 211 -0.15 -21.18 26.13
N PHE A 212 0.73 -20.19 26.06
CA PHE A 212 0.44 -18.87 25.49
C PHE A 212 -0.04 -18.96 24.03
N TYR A 213 0.38 -19.99 23.30
CA TYR A 213 -0.05 -20.23 21.93
C TYR A 213 0.19 -21.67 21.48
N ASN A 214 -0.86 -22.31 20.95
CA ASN A 214 -0.77 -23.59 20.24
C ASN A 214 -1.74 -23.60 19.05
N GLU A 215 -1.21 -23.61 17.82
CA GLU A 215 -1.99 -23.64 16.57
C GLU A 215 -2.96 -24.82 16.47
N LYS A 216 -2.61 -25.92 17.13
CA LYS A 216 -3.40 -27.14 17.15
C LYS A 216 -4.52 -27.07 18.20
N CYS A 217 -4.36 -26.23 19.23
CA CYS A 217 -5.37 -26.03 20.27
C CYS A 217 -6.55 -25.21 19.73
N ARG A 218 -7.77 -25.72 19.95
CA ARG A 218 -8.99 -25.05 19.50
C ARG A 218 -9.28 -23.79 20.31
N ASN A 219 -9.04 -23.81 21.62
CA ASN A 219 -9.28 -22.66 22.49
C ASN A 219 -8.31 -21.51 22.21
N CYS A 220 -7.02 -21.78 21.95
CA CYS A 220 -6.07 -20.76 21.47
C CYS A 220 -6.58 -20.04 20.21
N ARG A 221 -7.18 -20.77 19.25
CA ARG A 221 -7.76 -20.17 18.04
C ARG A 221 -8.99 -19.30 18.33
N HIS A 222 -9.73 -19.60 19.39
CA HIS A 222 -10.91 -18.83 19.82
C HIS A 222 -10.52 -17.53 20.51
N ILE A 223 -9.68 -17.61 21.56
CA ILE A 223 -9.09 -16.45 22.26
C ILE A 223 -8.50 -15.47 21.24
N ARG A 224 -7.72 -15.98 20.27
CA ARG A 224 -7.15 -15.16 19.21
C ARG A 224 -8.19 -14.34 18.45
N ARG A 225 -9.31 -14.96 18.06
CA ARG A 225 -10.39 -14.27 17.31
C ARG A 225 -11.12 -13.26 18.17
N GLU A 226 -11.32 -13.56 19.45
CA GLU A 226 -11.99 -12.64 20.38
C GLU A 226 -11.15 -11.39 20.68
N HIS A 227 -9.83 -11.55 20.73
CA HIS A 227 -8.88 -10.47 21.05
C HIS A 227 -8.19 -9.85 19.82
N ASP A 228 -8.60 -10.23 18.60
CA ASP A 228 -8.00 -9.77 17.33
C ASP A 228 -6.46 -9.91 17.27
N LEU A 229 -5.94 -11.00 17.84
CA LEU A 229 -4.51 -11.27 17.88
C LEU A 229 -4.02 -11.90 16.56
N PRO A 230 -2.77 -11.63 16.12
CA PRO A 230 -2.18 -12.27 14.95
C PRO A 230 -2.18 -13.81 15.09
N ALA A 231 -2.26 -14.57 13.98
CA ALA A 231 -2.14 -16.03 14.05
C ALA A 231 -0.73 -16.37 14.52
N SER A 232 0.28 -15.91 13.82
CA SER A 232 1.67 -16.24 14.09
C SER A 232 2.52 -14.98 14.33
N LYS A 233 3.70 -15.15 14.94
CA LYS A 233 4.72 -14.07 14.95
C LYS A 233 5.05 -13.58 13.53
N ASN A 234 4.91 -14.44 12.52
CA ASN A 234 5.17 -14.09 11.12
C ASN A 234 4.04 -13.24 10.50
N ASP A 235 2.89 -13.11 11.17
CA ASP A 235 1.79 -12.24 10.73
C ASP A 235 1.96 -10.80 11.21
N ILE A 236 2.96 -10.55 12.08
CA ILE A 236 3.27 -9.22 12.57
C ILE A 236 4.00 -8.47 11.47
N GLN A 237 3.29 -7.51 10.90
CA GLN A 237 3.78 -6.68 9.82
C GLN A 237 4.71 -5.60 10.36
N HIS A 238 5.81 -5.35 9.65
CA HIS A 238 6.63 -4.17 9.86
C HIS A 238 6.54 -3.26 8.64
N PRO A 239 5.61 -2.29 8.62
CA PRO A 239 5.51 -1.34 7.53
C PRO A 239 6.83 -0.61 7.31
N THR A 240 7.21 -0.46 6.05
CA THR A 240 8.45 0.21 5.67
C THR A 240 8.19 1.28 4.64
N TYR A 241 9.01 2.32 4.68
CA TYR A 241 8.89 3.47 3.80
C TYR A 241 10.26 3.87 3.26
N TYR A 242 10.28 4.26 1.99
CA TYR A 242 11.45 4.88 1.37
C TYR A 242 11.02 5.90 0.31
N CYS A 243 11.73 7.03 0.24
CA CYS A 243 11.52 8.04 -0.78
C CYS A 243 12.85 8.54 -1.35
N THR A 244 12.84 8.95 -2.61
CA THR A 244 14.04 9.42 -3.29
C THR A 244 14.37 10.89 -3.03
N TRP A 245 13.43 11.65 -2.47
CA TRP A 245 13.61 13.08 -2.14
C TRP A 245 13.87 13.36 -0.65
N ARG A 246 14.12 12.31 0.15
CA ARG A 246 14.58 12.39 1.56
C ARG A 246 13.65 13.15 2.52
N ALA A 247 12.33 13.04 2.36
CA ALA A 247 11.35 13.57 3.31
C ALA A 247 10.54 12.45 4.00
N ASP A 248 10.16 12.67 5.27
CA ASP A 248 9.22 11.84 6.05
C ASP A 248 7.81 11.86 5.51
N GLN A 249 7.48 12.95 4.83
CA GLN A 249 6.14 13.36 4.53
C GLN A 249 6.11 14.01 3.16
N HIS A 250 4.92 14.02 2.55
CA HIS A 250 4.74 14.63 1.25
C HIS A 250 3.54 15.59 1.27
N GLN A 251 3.81 16.87 1.01
CA GLN A 251 2.78 17.90 0.98
C GLN A 251 2.04 17.87 -0.36
N ILE A 252 0.73 17.66 -0.30
CA ILE A 252 -0.17 17.63 -1.44
C ILE A 252 -1.25 18.70 -1.24
N GLY A 253 -0.89 19.96 -1.47
CA GLY A 253 -1.80 21.10 -1.25
C GLY A 253 -1.87 21.49 0.20
N SER A 254 -3.06 21.46 0.78
CA SER A 254 -3.25 21.66 2.21
C SER A 254 -3.06 20.39 3.03
N HIS A 255 -3.02 19.21 2.39
CA HIS A 255 -2.89 17.93 3.08
C HIS A 255 -1.45 17.42 3.05
N THR A 256 -1.01 16.82 4.15
CA THR A 256 0.31 16.18 4.30
C THR A 256 0.10 14.67 4.39
N ILE A 257 0.66 13.90 3.46
CA ILE A 257 0.69 12.45 3.60
C ILE A 257 1.81 12.07 4.56
N LEU A 258 1.45 11.29 5.58
CA LEU A 258 2.33 10.79 6.61
C LEU A 258 2.65 9.33 6.35
N PHE A 259 3.95 9.00 6.31
CA PHE A 259 4.41 7.63 6.06
C PHE A 259 4.92 6.96 7.33
N TYR A 260 4.77 5.64 7.40
CA TYR A 260 5.33 4.83 8.47
C TYR A 260 6.80 4.57 8.21
N LYS A 261 7.65 5.25 8.98
CA LYS A 261 9.07 4.90 9.07
C LYS A 261 9.22 3.61 9.89
N ARG A 262 10.28 2.87 9.58
CA ARG A 262 10.76 1.81 10.45
C ARG A 262 10.98 2.40 11.84
N GLN A 263 10.18 1.95 12.80
CA GLN A 263 10.51 2.13 14.21
C GLN A 263 11.72 1.23 14.48
N GLY A 264 12.73 1.76 15.19
CA GLY A 264 13.92 1.00 15.55
C GLY A 264 13.58 -0.27 16.34
N PRO A 265 14.57 -1.14 16.62
CA PRO A 265 14.36 -2.19 17.61
C PRO A 265 13.81 -1.58 18.90
N VAL A 266 12.86 -2.25 19.54
CA VAL A 266 12.43 -1.86 20.89
C VAL A 266 13.58 -2.21 21.81
N GLU A 267 14.06 -1.26 22.60
CA GLU A 267 14.96 -1.59 23.69
C GLU A 267 14.27 -2.63 24.61
N GLY A 268 14.91 -3.77 24.83
CA GLY A 268 14.43 -4.81 25.76
C GLY A 268 13.63 -5.97 25.16
N ILE A 269 13.48 -6.08 23.83
CA ILE A 269 12.91 -7.28 23.18
C ILE A 269 13.98 -7.86 22.24
N SER A 270 14.74 -8.84 22.76
CA SER A 270 15.78 -9.60 22.02
C SER A 270 15.23 -10.86 21.39
#